data_AF-A0A2H9MEB1-F1
#
_entry.id   AF-A0A2H9MEB1-F1
#
_cell.length_a   1.000
_cell.length_b   1.000
_cell.length_c   1.000
_cell.angle_alpha   90.00
_cell.angle_beta   90.00
_cell.angle_gamma   90.00
#
_symmetry.space_group_name_H-M   'P 1'
#
loop_
_entity.id
_entity.type
_entity.pdbx_description
1 polymer ?
#
loop_
_entity_poly.entity_id
_entity_poly.type
_entity_poly.pdbx_seq_one_letter_code
_entity_poly.pdbx_strand_id
1 'polypeptide(L)'
;KIHECIGFFWNPLNDTFYAFQRNSLLTAAEKDDDNYGVVCILEMKLSELLDSDKVYWTTSEQNLASNYFSSFSKKIYREFKWNEIFSVPSDKGDNHEEKNKFRSSEFTVFYGTNNKNSKPIPLAFIKRILVHKQYENRVKKVLLSVQEKIDFLENPKIFRPKEELLKAEKLLINDMDELQKLQLPLLSIEGICKVINSFSEFKEKIGCSLTDKVFIYNKNMAYSQHGISHITRVMFWIHILCYLTDTSWETEKATQYAAFIHDLCRKDNRMEEEEHGSSAVKEYGDFLRKKIPENLLQSCKNAVIYHCKDDGGCPDKNNRLWKMLKDADALDRGRFGCPNTSKGCNVKLLRLDIFQDRKLADRCAWLACSLAHTTHYTKWSENTFMDFKKGILKGLKAIRRNDILDPEYTKIAGKCINYLSDS
;
A
#
# COMPACT_ATOMS: atom_id res chain seq x y z
N LYS A 1 29.89 -19.96 6.92
CA LYS A 1 29.63 -18.67 7.62
C LYS A 1 28.26 -18.21 7.15
N ILE A 2 27.26 -18.16 8.03
CA ILE A 2 26.03 -17.43 7.72
C ILE A 2 26.44 -15.97 7.67
N HIS A 3 26.16 -15.29 6.57
CA HIS A 3 26.47 -13.88 6.47
C HIS A 3 25.54 -13.10 7.40
N GLU A 4 26.11 -12.29 8.29
CA GLU A 4 25.37 -11.38 9.18
C GLU A 4 24.87 -10.15 8.40
N CYS A 5 24.30 -10.37 7.22
CA CYS A 5 23.63 -9.33 6.48
C CYS A 5 22.29 -9.07 7.19
N ILE A 6 22.30 -8.20 8.19
CA ILE A 6 21.06 -7.66 8.75
C ILE A 6 20.49 -6.73 7.69
N GLY A 7 19.53 -7.25 6.91
CA GLY A 7 18.66 -6.38 6.12
C GLY A 7 17.88 -5.50 7.08
N PHE A 8 18.27 -4.24 7.21
CA PHE A 8 17.50 -3.27 7.98
C PHE A 8 16.18 -2.99 7.25
N PHE A 9 15.12 -3.67 7.67
CA PHE A 9 13.77 -3.27 7.33
C PHE A 9 13.33 -2.17 8.31
N TRP A 10 13.59 -0.91 7.94
CA TRP A 10 13.08 0.23 8.69
C TRP A 10 11.56 0.31 8.58
N ASN A 11 10.86 0.18 9.71
CA ASN A 11 9.46 0.60 9.80
C ASN A 11 9.14 1.07 11.24
N PRO A 12 8.91 2.37 11.47
CA PRO A 12 8.65 2.92 12.79
C PRO A 12 7.28 2.54 13.40
N LEU A 13 6.43 1.77 12.72
CA LEU A 13 5.04 1.54 13.15
C LEU A 13 4.73 0.19 13.82
N ASN A 14 5.70 -0.71 14.05
CA ASN A 14 5.49 -2.02 14.69
C ASN A 14 4.47 -2.99 14.01
N ASP A 15 3.73 -2.53 12.99
CA ASP A 15 2.87 -3.35 12.12
C ASP A 15 3.67 -4.25 11.18
N THR A 16 5.00 -4.16 11.19
CA THR A 16 5.91 -4.89 10.30
C THR A 16 5.70 -6.39 10.39
N PHE A 17 5.49 -6.95 11.58
CA PHE A 17 5.38 -8.40 11.72
C PHE A 17 4.02 -8.92 11.24
N TYR A 18 2.93 -8.19 11.51
CA TYR A 18 1.61 -8.49 10.95
C TYR A 18 1.62 -8.37 9.43
N ALA A 19 2.08 -7.23 8.91
CA ALA A 19 2.15 -6.95 7.48
C ALA A 19 3.03 -7.97 6.76
N PHE A 20 4.15 -8.35 7.37
CA PHE A 20 5.05 -9.37 6.83
C PHE A 20 4.38 -10.74 6.77
N GLN A 21 3.80 -11.23 7.88
CA GLN A 21 3.09 -12.51 7.88
C GLN A 21 1.95 -12.54 6.86
N ARG A 22 1.13 -11.47 6.80
CA ARG A 22 0.05 -11.34 5.82
C ARG A 22 0.59 -11.33 4.39
N ASN A 23 1.59 -10.52 4.09
CA ASN A 23 2.14 -10.39 2.73
C ASN A 23 2.85 -11.67 2.27
N SER A 24 3.42 -12.46 3.19
CA SER A 24 3.92 -13.81 2.89
C SER A 24 2.78 -14.72 2.40
N LEU A 25 1.61 -14.71 3.06
CA LEU A 25 0.44 -15.48 2.61
C LEU A 25 -0.04 -15.04 1.22
N LEU A 26 -0.06 -13.73 0.96
CA LEU A 26 -0.43 -13.19 -0.36
C LEU A 26 0.55 -13.62 -1.45
N THR A 27 1.85 -13.59 -1.15
CA THR A 27 2.91 -13.93 -2.11
C THR A 27 2.93 -15.42 -2.42
N ALA A 28 2.77 -16.27 -1.38
CA ALA A 28 2.66 -17.71 -1.54
C ALA A 28 1.49 -18.09 -2.47
N ALA A 29 0.35 -17.41 -2.31
CA ALA A 29 -0.83 -17.64 -3.15
C ALA A 29 -0.68 -17.15 -4.59
N GLU A 30 0.14 -16.12 -4.84
CA GLU A 30 0.43 -15.64 -6.19
C GLU A 30 1.36 -16.58 -6.97
N LYS A 31 2.36 -17.14 -6.29
CA LYS A 31 3.41 -17.96 -6.90
C LYS A 31 3.15 -19.46 -6.83
N ASP A 32 2.04 -19.84 -6.21
CA ASP A 32 1.71 -21.23 -5.89
C ASP A 32 2.84 -21.96 -5.13
N ASP A 33 3.52 -21.24 -4.24
CA ASP A 33 4.78 -21.68 -3.65
C ASP A 33 4.77 -21.46 -2.13
N ASP A 34 4.90 -22.56 -1.37
CA ASP A 34 4.96 -22.53 0.10
C ASP A 34 6.35 -22.11 0.63
N ASN A 35 7.35 -21.90 -0.26
CA ASN A 35 8.69 -21.48 0.14
C ASN A 35 8.74 -20.04 0.66
N TYR A 36 7.67 -19.26 0.57
CA TYR A 36 7.55 -17.94 1.22
C TYR A 36 7.26 -18.09 2.73
N GLY A 37 7.97 -19.00 3.38
CA GLY A 37 8.06 -19.14 4.82
C GLY A 37 9.05 -18.12 5.37
N VAL A 38 8.71 -17.52 6.50
CA VAL A 38 9.59 -16.63 7.26
C VAL A 38 10.89 -17.40 7.60
N VAL A 39 12.03 -17.03 7.02
CA VAL A 39 13.28 -17.79 7.21
C VAL A 39 14.02 -17.36 8.49
N CYS A 40 13.95 -16.08 8.87
CA CYS A 40 14.43 -15.54 10.15
C CYS A 40 13.98 -14.08 10.30
N ILE A 41 13.50 -13.66 11.47
CA ILE A 41 13.33 -12.23 11.78
C ILE A 41 14.18 -11.89 12.99
N LEU A 42 15.02 -10.87 12.82
CA LEU A 42 15.78 -10.26 13.89
C LEU A 42 15.04 -9.02 14.39
N GLU A 43 14.59 -9.04 15.64
CA GLU A 43 14.07 -7.83 16.29
C GLU A 43 15.17 -7.15 17.10
N MET A 44 15.38 -5.86 16.84
CA MET A 44 16.42 -5.06 17.49
C MET A 44 15.83 -3.85 18.21
N LYS A 45 16.46 -3.45 19.31
CA LYS A 45 16.14 -2.18 19.98
C LYS A 45 16.84 -1.02 19.27
N LEU A 46 16.17 -0.48 18.26
CA LEU A 46 16.78 0.49 17.36
C LEU A 46 17.22 1.78 18.07
N SER A 47 16.46 2.29 19.05
CA SER A 47 16.86 3.48 19.82
C SER A 47 18.18 3.26 20.55
N GLU A 48 18.33 2.14 21.27
CA GLU A 48 19.58 1.82 21.97
C GLU A 48 20.77 1.70 21.00
N LEU A 49 20.55 1.18 19.79
CA LEU A 49 21.58 1.10 18.75
C LEU A 49 21.95 2.50 18.21
N LEU A 50 20.96 3.35 17.94
CA LEU A 50 21.18 4.69 17.36
C LEU A 50 21.77 5.68 18.36
N ASP A 51 21.40 5.56 19.64
CA ASP A 51 21.85 6.45 20.72
C ASP A 51 23.21 6.03 21.30
N SER A 52 23.80 4.93 20.82
CA SER A 52 25.08 4.45 21.31
C SER A 52 26.24 5.15 20.60
N ASP A 53 27.05 5.92 21.36
CA ASP A 53 28.30 6.56 20.89
C ASP A 53 29.37 5.57 20.37
N LYS A 54 29.18 4.27 20.64
CA LYS A 54 30.06 3.19 20.19
C LYS A 54 29.64 2.62 18.84
N VAL A 55 28.55 3.09 18.25
CA VAL A 55 28.08 2.62 16.94
C VAL A 55 28.69 3.47 15.84
N TYR A 56 29.24 2.81 14.82
CA TYR A 56 29.67 3.47 13.60
C TYR A 56 29.20 2.70 12.36
N TRP A 57 29.01 3.47 11.30
CA TRP A 57 28.44 3.00 10.04
C TRP A 57 29.54 2.84 9.01
N THR A 58 29.56 1.69 8.35
CA THR A 58 30.44 1.42 7.22
C THR A 58 29.60 0.97 6.04
N THR A 59 30.05 1.29 4.83
CA THR A 59 29.43 0.84 3.60
C THR A 59 30.39 -0.11 2.90
N SER A 60 29.88 -1.15 2.25
CA SER A 60 30.67 -1.99 1.34
C SER A 60 30.27 -1.71 -0.10
N GLU A 61 31.24 -1.59 -1.01
CA GLU A 61 30.98 -1.48 -2.46
C GLU A 61 30.57 -2.82 -3.09
N GLN A 62 30.66 -3.94 -2.35
CA GLN A 62 30.33 -5.28 -2.83
C GLN A 62 29.54 -6.09 -1.79
N ASN A 63 28.83 -7.13 -2.25
CA ASN A 63 28.16 -8.12 -1.41
C ASN A 63 29.14 -8.71 -0.40
N LEU A 64 28.83 -8.57 0.89
CA LEU A 64 29.75 -9.01 1.93
C LEU A 64 29.89 -10.54 1.96
N ALA A 65 28.93 -11.31 1.44
CA ALA A 65 29.01 -12.77 1.32
C ALA A 65 30.11 -13.29 0.40
N SER A 66 30.71 -12.42 -0.41
CA SER A 66 31.74 -12.79 -1.38
C SER A 66 33.16 -12.34 -1.04
N ASN A 67 33.39 -11.54 0.02
CA ASN A 67 34.71 -11.01 0.37
C ASN A 67 34.93 -10.80 1.88
N TYR A 68 36.19 -10.73 2.30
CA TYR A 68 36.56 -10.36 3.68
C TYR A 68 36.17 -8.90 3.98
N PHE A 69 35.74 -8.62 5.23
CA PHE A 69 35.26 -7.32 5.71
C PHE A 69 36.20 -6.16 5.34
N SER A 70 35.86 -5.41 4.28
CA SER A 70 36.44 -4.11 3.99
C SER A 70 35.57 -3.04 4.65
N SER A 71 35.92 -2.68 5.88
CA SER A 71 35.30 -1.55 6.59
C SER A 71 35.83 -0.22 6.04
N PHE A 72 34.95 0.65 5.52
CA PHE A 72 35.32 1.98 5.03
C PHE A 72 35.00 3.08 6.05
N SER A 73 35.89 4.05 6.18
CA SER A 73 35.77 5.18 7.12
C SER A 73 34.83 6.27 6.59
N LYS A 74 34.09 6.94 7.49
CA LYS A 74 33.21 8.09 7.19
C LYS A 74 33.89 9.17 6.34
N LYS A 75 35.21 9.33 6.45
CA LYS A 75 36.00 10.35 5.71
C LYS A 75 36.05 10.12 4.20
N ILE A 76 35.82 8.89 3.74
CA ILE A 76 35.99 8.46 2.34
C ILE A 76 34.63 8.33 1.62
N TYR A 77 33.52 8.64 2.30
CA TYR A 77 32.15 8.56 1.75
C TYR A 77 31.95 9.33 0.45
N ARG A 78 32.70 10.42 0.26
CA ARG A 78 32.65 11.25 -0.96
C ARG A 78 33.29 10.57 -2.16
N GLU A 79 34.19 9.62 -1.93
CA GLU A 79 34.90 8.85 -2.96
C GLU A 79 34.18 7.52 -3.28
N PHE A 80 33.23 7.11 -2.41
CA PHE A 80 32.40 5.93 -2.62
C PHE A 80 31.55 6.08 -3.88
N LYS A 81 31.53 5.07 -4.74
CA LYS A 81 30.88 5.13 -6.05
C LYS A 81 29.36 4.88 -5.98
N TRP A 82 28.65 5.80 -5.34
CA TRP A 82 27.19 5.72 -5.12
C TRP A 82 26.37 5.45 -6.40
N ASN A 83 26.84 5.88 -7.56
CA ASN A 83 26.12 5.67 -8.82
C ASN A 83 26.15 4.20 -9.28
N GLU A 84 27.16 3.42 -8.89
CA GLU A 84 27.30 2.02 -9.29
C GLU A 84 26.35 1.11 -8.50
N ILE A 85 26.09 1.41 -7.22
CA ILE A 85 25.26 0.56 -6.33
C ILE A 85 23.77 0.60 -6.69
N PHE A 86 23.30 1.70 -7.27
CA PHE A 86 21.90 1.90 -7.68
C PHE A 86 21.68 1.62 -9.19
N SER A 87 22.72 1.21 -9.92
CA SER A 87 22.64 1.03 -11.37
C SER A 87 21.87 -0.25 -11.76
N VAL A 88 20.88 -0.09 -12.64
CA VAL A 88 20.12 -1.20 -13.24
C VAL A 88 20.53 -1.33 -14.72
N PRO A 89 21.34 -2.33 -15.14
CA PRO A 89 21.72 -2.43 -16.56
C PRO A 89 20.60 -2.98 -17.42
N SER A 90 20.58 -2.54 -18.68
CA SER A 90 19.76 -3.05 -19.78
C SER A 90 20.15 -4.49 -20.14
N ASP A 91 19.15 -5.33 -20.45
CA ASP A 91 19.18 -6.80 -20.61
C ASP A 91 20.11 -7.38 -21.70
N LYS A 92 21.14 -6.68 -22.18
CA LYS A 92 21.97 -7.16 -23.29
C LYS A 92 23.46 -7.07 -22.97
N GLY A 93 24.04 -8.22 -22.62
CA GLY A 93 25.48 -8.50 -22.75
C GLY A 93 26.33 -8.42 -21.49
N ASP A 94 25.77 -8.05 -20.33
CA ASP A 94 26.54 -7.93 -19.10
C ASP A 94 26.50 -9.20 -18.24
N ASN A 95 27.66 -9.58 -17.68
CA ASN A 95 27.78 -10.69 -16.74
C ASN A 95 27.01 -10.39 -15.44
N HIS A 96 25.80 -10.95 -15.34
CA HIS A 96 24.84 -10.72 -14.27
C HIS A 96 25.42 -10.98 -12.86
N GLU A 97 26.33 -11.95 -12.73
CA GLU A 97 26.97 -12.28 -11.45
C GLU A 97 28.00 -11.23 -11.00
N GLU A 98 28.77 -10.67 -11.92
CA GLU A 98 29.82 -9.70 -11.61
C GLU A 98 29.23 -8.36 -11.15
N LYS A 99 28.12 -7.94 -11.77
CA LYS A 99 27.44 -6.68 -11.42
C LYS A 99 26.51 -6.78 -10.21
N ASN A 100 25.94 -7.95 -9.92
CA ASN A 100 25.18 -8.17 -8.67
C ASN A 100 26.03 -8.07 -7.41
N LYS A 101 27.36 -8.23 -7.52
CA LYS A 101 28.28 -7.95 -6.42
C LYS A 101 28.13 -6.52 -5.94
N PHE A 102 28.08 -5.53 -6.84
CA PHE A 102 28.01 -4.10 -6.48
C PHE A 102 26.61 -3.62 -6.08
N ARG A 103 25.55 -4.24 -6.61
CA ARG A 103 24.15 -3.96 -6.23
C ARG A 103 23.79 -4.40 -4.81
N SER A 104 24.59 -5.29 -4.23
CA SER A 104 24.44 -5.75 -2.85
C SER A 104 25.30 -4.92 -1.89
N SER A 105 25.52 -3.64 -2.19
CA SER A 105 26.27 -2.76 -1.29
C SER A 105 25.54 -2.64 0.04
N GLU A 106 26.18 -3.09 1.11
CA GLU A 106 25.56 -3.22 2.43
C GLU A 106 25.96 -2.06 3.35
N PHE A 107 24.97 -1.48 4.04
CA PHE A 107 25.20 -0.62 5.20
C PHE A 107 25.38 -1.52 6.42
N THR A 108 26.61 -1.61 6.90
CA THR A 108 26.95 -2.40 8.08
C THR A 108 27.10 -1.50 9.28
N VAL A 109 26.41 -1.87 10.36
CA VAL A 109 26.52 -1.21 11.65
C VAL A 109 27.51 -2.01 12.50
N PHE A 110 28.60 -1.38 12.90
CA PHE A 110 29.57 -1.96 13.81
C PHE A 110 29.49 -1.32 15.19
N TYR A 111 29.91 -2.07 16.20
CA TYR A 111 29.96 -1.61 17.58
C TYR A 111 31.38 -1.71 18.14
N GLY A 112 31.89 -0.59 18.66
CA GLY A 112 33.22 -0.48 19.26
C GLY A 112 34.02 0.68 18.67
N THR A 113 35.34 0.61 18.78
CA THR A 113 36.26 1.60 18.23
C THR A 113 36.52 1.33 16.75
N ASN A 114 36.56 2.38 15.93
CA ASN A 114 36.73 2.37 14.47
C ASN A 114 38.11 1.83 14.00
N ASN A 115 38.40 0.55 14.27
CA ASN A 115 39.62 -0.18 13.95
C ASN A 115 39.28 -1.48 13.22
N LYS A 116 40.25 -2.12 12.55
CA LYS A 116 40.11 -3.39 11.78
C LYS A 116 39.52 -4.60 12.55
N ASN A 117 39.25 -4.45 13.85
CA ASN A 117 38.66 -5.47 14.73
C ASN A 117 37.21 -5.11 15.11
N SER A 118 36.44 -4.58 14.15
CA SER A 118 35.01 -4.31 14.33
C SER A 118 34.30 -5.55 14.85
N LYS A 119 33.57 -5.44 15.95
CA LYS A 119 32.76 -6.55 16.47
C LYS A 119 31.37 -6.50 15.83
N PRO A 120 30.75 -7.66 15.58
CA PRO A 120 29.33 -7.72 15.19
C PRO A 120 28.47 -7.01 16.24
N ILE A 121 27.28 -6.59 15.84
CA ILE A 121 26.34 -5.90 16.73
C ILE A 121 26.18 -6.72 18.02
N PRO A 122 26.44 -6.12 19.21
CA PRO A 122 26.37 -6.85 20.45
C PRO A 122 25.01 -7.50 20.63
N LEU A 123 25.03 -8.71 21.15
CA LEU A 123 23.82 -9.49 21.40
C LEU A 123 22.84 -8.75 22.31
N ALA A 124 23.31 -7.81 23.13
CA ALA A 124 22.48 -6.93 23.95
C ALA A 124 21.42 -6.15 23.14
N PHE A 125 21.71 -5.80 21.88
CA PHE A 125 20.76 -5.08 21.01
C PHE A 125 19.73 -6.01 20.35
N ILE A 126 19.98 -7.31 20.34
CA ILE A 126 19.06 -8.32 19.82
C ILE A 126 18.02 -8.62 20.89
N LYS A 127 16.75 -8.37 20.55
CA LYS A 127 15.62 -8.67 21.43
C LYS A 127 15.21 -10.13 21.33
N ARG A 128 15.00 -10.61 20.09
CA ARG A 128 14.66 -12.01 19.78
C ARG A 128 15.05 -12.39 18.36
N ILE A 129 15.24 -13.68 18.14
CA ILE A 129 15.55 -14.32 16.86
C ILE A 129 14.43 -15.32 16.58
N LEU A 130 13.62 -15.05 15.57
CA LEU A 130 12.50 -15.94 15.21
C LEU A 130 12.96 -16.98 14.20
N VAL A 131 12.82 -18.28 14.51
CA VAL A 131 13.25 -19.37 13.62
C VAL A 131 12.21 -20.49 13.51
N HIS A 132 12.12 -21.11 12.34
CA HIS A 132 11.27 -22.30 12.18
C HIS A 132 11.83 -23.44 13.04
N LYS A 133 10.99 -24.16 13.76
CA LYS A 133 11.40 -25.26 14.64
C LYS A 133 12.19 -26.35 13.92
N GLN A 134 11.92 -26.61 12.64
CA GLN A 134 12.72 -27.53 11.83
C GLN A 134 14.22 -27.15 11.74
N TYR A 135 14.53 -25.86 11.92
CA TYR A 135 15.91 -25.35 11.92
C TYR A 135 16.48 -25.14 13.32
N GLU A 136 15.74 -25.46 14.39
CA GLU A 136 16.14 -25.27 15.79
C GLU A 136 17.56 -25.80 16.05
N ASN A 137 17.80 -27.07 15.73
CA ASN A 137 19.08 -27.73 15.98
C ASN A 137 20.22 -27.10 15.19
N ARG A 138 19.95 -26.62 13.97
CA ARG A 138 20.95 -25.97 13.13
C ARG A 138 21.29 -24.58 13.68
N VAL A 139 20.28 -23.81 14.06
CA VAL A 139 20.45 -22.46 14.60
C VAL A 139 21.13 -22.52 15.97
N LYS A 140 20.68 -23.38 16.89
CA LYS A 140 21.28 -23.54 18.22
C LYS A 140 22.76 -23.92 18.17
N LYS A 141 23.17 -24.72 17.18
CA LYS A 141 24.59 -25.08 16.95
C LYS A 141 25.44 -23.92 16.44
N VAL A 142 24.85 -23.02 15.65
CA VAL A 142 25.57 -21.87 15.05
C VAL A 142 25.55 -20.64 15.96
N LEU A 143 24.46 -20.43 16.70
CA LEU A 143 24.18 -19.26 17.52
C LEU A 143 24.12 -19.61 19.01
N LEU A 144 25.18 -20.25 19.52
CA LEU A 144 25.27 -20.70 20.92
C LEU A 144 25.06 -19.58 21.94
N SER A 145 25.46 -18.35 21.61
CA SER A 145 25.47 -17.20 22.51
C SER A 145 24.13 -16.45 22.63
N VAL A 146 23.11 -16.86 21.89
CA VAL A 146 21.78 -16.22 21.87
C VAL A 146 20.64 -17.23 21.93
N GLN A 147 20.90 -18.44 22.43
CA GLN A 147 19.88 -19.50 22.48
C GLN A 147 18.67 -19.10 23.31
N GLU A 148 18.87 -18.31 24.37
CA GLU A 148 17.83 -17.75 25.22
C GLU A 148 16.96 -16.70 24.52
N LYS A 149 17.41 -16.21 23.35
CA LYS A 149 16.69 -15.24 22.51
C LYS A 149 16.05 -15.90 21.29
N ILE A 150 16.22 -17.20 21.11
CA ILE A 150 15.59 -17.94 20.01
C ILE A 150 14.14 -18.22 20.39
N ASP A 151 13.25 -17.71 19.55
CA ASP A 151 11.82 -17.95 19.61
C ASP A 151 11.40 -18.74 18.36
N PHE A 152 10.46 -19.66 18.52
CA PHE A 152 9.98 -20.46 17.39
C PHE A 152 8.81 -19.81 16.69
N LEU A 153 8.85 -19.80 15.36
CA LEU A 153 7.77 -19.28 14.52
C LEU A 153 6.45 -19.99 14.83
N GLU A 154 6.47 -21.25 15.22
CA GLU A 154 5.29 -22.05 15.53
C GLU A 154 4.62 -21.68 16.87
N ASN A 155 5.18 -20.75 17.65
CA ASN A 155 4.56 -20.26 18.87
C ASN A 155 3.33 -19.38 18.52
N PRO A 156 2.11 -19.72 18.99
CA PRO A 156 0.90 -18.95 18.68
C PRO A 156 0.90 -17.53 19.26
N LYS A 157 1.82 -17.21 20.20
CA LYS A 157 2.06 -15.83 20.66
C LYS A 157 2.83 -14.98 19.64
N ILE A 158 3.34 -15.60 18.57
CA ILE A 158 4.21 -15.01 17.56
C ILE A 158 3.49 -14.99 16.21
N PHE A 159 3.00 -16.13 15.72
CA PHE A 159 2.20 -16.14 14.49
C PHE A 159 0.74 -15.87 14.78
N ARG A 160 0.16 -14.93 14.03
CA ARG A 160 -1.27 -14.68 14.09
C ARG A 160 -1.99 -15.77 13.30
N PRO A 161 -3.18 -16.21 13.75
CA PRO A 161 -4.02 -17.09 12.96
C PRO A 161 -4.24 -16.54 11.55
N LYS A 162 -4.29 -17.40 10.53
CA LYS A 162 -4.43 -16.95 9.14
C LYS A 162 -5.75 -16.19 8.95
N GLU A 163 -6.78 -16.59 9.69
CA GLU A 163 -8.09 -15.95 9.80
C GLU A 163 -7.97 -14.48 10.22
N GLU A 164 -7.03 -14.20 11.12
CA GLU A 164 -6.76 -12.84 11.58
C GLU A 164 -5.96 -12.06 10.54
N LEU A 165 -4.91 -12.67 9.97
CA LEU A 165 -4.05 -12.06 8.95
C LEU A 165 -4.82 -11.68 7.67
N LEU A 166 -5.82 -12.48 7.29
CA LEU A 166 -6.64 -12.30 6.09
C LEU A 166 -8.06 -11.80 6.42
N LYS A 167 -8.23 -11.17 7.59
CA LYS A 167 -9.52 -10.62 8.03
C LYS A 167 -10.10 -9.62 7.04
N ALA A 168 -9.27 -8.75 6.45
CA ALA A 168 -9.73 -7.75 5.49
C ALA A 168 -10.31 -8.40 4.23
N GLU A 169 -9.66 -9.45 3.72
CA GLU A 169 -10.12 -10.19 2.54
C GLU A 169 -11.40 -10.97 2.84
N LYS A 170 -11.54 -11.54 4.04
CA LYS A 170 -12.77 -12.19 4.48
C LYS A 170 -13.93 -11.19 4.55
N LEU A 171 -13.69 -10.00 5.12
CA LEU A 171 -14.71 -8.94 5.17
C LEU A 171 -15.08 -8.44 3.79
N LEU A 172 -14.12 -8.29 2.86
CA LEU A 172 -14.39 -7.93 1.48
C LEU A 172 -15.38 -8.90 0.82
N ILE A 173 -15.16 -10.20 0.97
CA ILE A 173 -16.04 -11.22 0.38
C ILE A 173 -17.43 -11.17 1.00
N ASN A 174 -17.52 -11.02 2.32
CA ASN A 174 -18.79 -10.84 3.02
C ASN A 174 -19.54 -9.58 2.57
N ASP A 175 -18.83 -8.45 2.40
CA ASP A 175 -19.46 -7.20 1.96
C ASP A 175 -19.93 -7.27 0.50
N MET A 176 -19.19 -7.98 -0.36
CA MET A 176 -19.64 -8.28 -1.73
C MET A 176 -20.88 -9.20 -1.74
N ASP A 177 -20.95 -10.20 -0.85
CA ASP A 177 -22.12 -11.05 -0.66
C ASP A 177 -23.34 -10.26 -0.17
N GLU A 178 -23.14 -9.35 0.78
CA GLU A 178 -24.21 -8.50 1.30
C GLU A 178 -24.70 -7.46 0.28
N LEU A 179 -23.82 -6.98 -0.59
CA LEU A 179 -24.17 -6.09 -1.69
C LEU A 179 -25.02 -6.79 -2.76
N GLN A 180 -24.71 -8.04 -3.14
CA GLN A 180 -25.53 -8.75 -4.12
C GLN A 180 -26.95 -9.02 -3.62
N LYS A 181 -27.16 -9.11 -2.30
CA LYS A 181 -28.50 -9.26 -1.69
C LYS A 181 -29.39 -8.02 -1.88
N LEU A 182 -28.83 -6.90 -2.33
CA LEU A 182 -29.62 -5.73 -2.75
C LEU A 182 -30.30 -5.92 -4.11
N GLN A 183 -29.97 -6.99 -4.85
CA GLN A 183 -30.57 -7.33 -6.15
C GLN A 183 -30.42 -6.23 -7.21
N LEU A 184 -29.44 -5.33 -7.04
CA LEU A 184 -29.03 -4.37 -8.06
C LEU A 184 -28.04 -5.07 -9.00
N PRO A 185 -28.32 -5.18 -10.32
CA PRO A 185 -27.49 -5.97 -11.24
C PRO A 185 -25.99 -5.61 -11.20
N LEU A 186 -25.69 -4.32 -11.03
CA LEU A 186 -24.35 -3.75 -10.93
C LEU A 186 -23.61 -4.17 -9.66
N LEU A 187 -24.33 -4.38 -8.56
CA LEU A 187 -23.77 -4.77 -7.27
C LEU A 187 -23.78 -6.31 -7.06
N SER A 188 -24.06 -7.07 -8.13
CA SER A 188 -23.74 -8.49 -8.17
C SER A 188 -22.23 -8.72 -8.14
N ILE A 189 -21.80 -9.94 -7.78
CA ILE A 189 -20.38 -10.33 -7.83
C ILE A 189 -19.77 -10.06 -9.22
N GLU A 190 -20.47 -10.44 -10.28
CA GLU A 190 -20.04 -10.19 -11.65
C GLU A 190 -19.95 -8.69 -11.96
N GLY A 191 -20.95 -7.92 -11.55
CA GLY A 191 -21.00 -6.47 -11.77
C GLY A 191 -19.82 -5.75 -11.11
N ILE A 192 -19.54 -6.05 -9.83
CA ILE A 192 -18.40 -5.45 -9.12
C ILE A 192 -17.08 -5.87 -9.79
N CYS A 193 -16.92 -7.14 -10.17
CA CYS A 193 -15.71 -7.59 -10.86
C CYS A 193 -15.53 -6.91 -12.23
N LYS A 194 -16.61 -6.71 -13.00
CA LYS A 194 -16.56 -5.95 -14.26
C LYS A 194 -16.09 -4.52 -14.05
N VAL A 195 -16.58 -3.85 -13.00
CA VAL A 195 -16.15 -2.48 -12.64
C VAL A 195 -14.67 -2.45 -12.24
N ILE A 196 -14.17 -3.44 -11.50
CA ILE A 196 -12.74 -3.55 -11.17
C ILE A 196 -11.89 -3.75 -12.43
N ASN A 197 -12.35 -4.60 -13.35
CA ASN A 197 -11.64 -4.82 -14.62
C ASN A 197 -11.61 -3.56 -15.48
N SER A 198 -12.74 -2.89 -15.68
CA SER A 198 -12.79 -1.63 -16.44
C SER A 198 -11.97 -0.53 -15.80
N PHE A 199 -11.91 -0.49 -14.46
CA PHE A 199 -11.05 0.44 -13.72
C PHE A 199 -9.58 0.16 -13.95
N SER A 200 -9.15 -1.11 -14.06
CA SER A 200 -7.74 -1.47 -14.27
C SER A 200 -7.14 -0.94 -15.59
N GLU A 201 -8.00 -0.57 -16.55
CA GLU A 201 -7.66 0.05 -17.83
C GLU A 201 -7.60 1.59 -17.78
N PHE A 202 -7.89 2.22 -16.62
CA PHE A 202 -8.03 3.68 -16.54
C PHE A 202 -6.75 4.44 -16.86
N LYS A 203 -5.57 3.82 -16.71
CA LYS A 203 -4.30 4.44 -17.12
C LYS A 203 -4.37 4.90 -18.58
N GLU A 204 -4.94 4.08 -19.46
CA GLU A 204 -5.07 4.35 -20.88
C GLU A 204 -6.19 5.36 -21.15
N LYS A 205 -7.35 5.19 -20.49
CA LYS A 205 -8.52 6.06 -20.66
C LYS A 205 -8.29 7.51 -20.18
N ILE A 206 -7.58 7.66 -19.05
CA ILE A 206 -7.25 8.96 -18.44
C ILE A 206 -5.88 9.48 -18.95
N GLY A 207 -5.02 8.60 -19.44
CA GLY A 207 -3.70 8.96 -20.00
C GLY A 207 -2.80 9.67 -18.99
N CYS A 208 -2.87 9.27 -17.71
CA CYS A 208 -2.08 9.85 -16.61
C CYS A 208 -1.59 8.75 -15.67
N SER A 209 -0.38 8.94 -15.11
CA SER A 209 0.20 8.05 -14.11
C SER A 209 0.30 8.78 -12.78
N LEU A 210 -0.24 8.17 -11.73
CA LEU A 210 -0.17 8.71 -10.38
C LEU A 210 1.13 8.22 -9.72
N THR A 211 2.12 9.12 -9.62
CA THR A 211 3.46 8.85 -9.07
C THR A 211 3.84 9.92 -8.05
N ASP A 212 4.91 9.70 -7.29
CA ASP A 212 5.44 10.70 -6.36
C ASP A 212 5.82 12.04 -7.04
N LYS A 213 6.17 11.98 -8.34
CA LYS A 213 6.54 13.15 -9.14
C LYS A 213 5.40 14.15 -9.35
N VAL A 214 4.14 13.73 -9.22
CA VAL A 214 2.99 14.63 -9.37
C VAL A 214 2.58 15.29 -8.05
N PHE A 215 3.31 15.08 -6.95
CA PHE A 215 3.08 15.82 -5.70
C PHE A 215 4.04 17.01 -5.65
N ILE A 216 3.51 18.23 -5.75
CA ILE A 216 4.32 19.44 -6.04
C ILE A 216 5.11 19.90 -4.82
N TYR A 217 4.45 20.05 -3.68
CA TYR A 217 5.09 20.66 -2.50
C TYR A 217 5.84 19.63 -1.64
N ASN A 218 5.37 18.38 -1.62
CA ASN A 218 5.96 17.35 -0.78
C ASN A 218 5.76 15.94 -1.37
N LYS A 219 6.81 15.39 -1.99
CA LYS A 219 6.78 14.04 -2.58
C LYS A 219 6.47 12.94 -1.58
N ASN A 220 6.78 13.12 -0.29
CA ASN A 220 6.46 12.13 0.74
C ASN A 220 4.94 11.98 0.95
N MET A 221 4.15 12.97 0.55
CA MET A 221 2.68 12.86 0.57
C MET A 221 2.17 11.70 -0.30
N ALA A 222 2.92 11.31 -1.33
CA ALA A 222 2.59 10.16 -2.18
C ALA A 222 2.43 8.85 -1.38
N TYR A 223 3.11 8.72 -0.25
CA TYR A 223 3.10 7.54 0.62
C TYR A 223 2.29 7.75 1.91
N SER A 224 1.58 8.87 2.02
CA SER A 224 0.81 9.25 3.21
C SER A 224 -0.64 8.74 3.16
N GLN A 225 -1.43 9.11 4.17
CA GLN A 225 -2.87 8.81 4.24
C GLN A 225 -3.70 9.58 3.19
N HIS A 226 -3.09 10.55 2.52
CA HIS A 226 -3.61 11.36 1.40
C HIS A 226 -2.86 11.08 0.08
N GLY A 227 -2.08 10.00 0.04
CA GLY A 227 -1.20 9.68 -1.07
C GLY A 227 -1.84 8.90 -2.21
N ILE A 228 -0.99 8.23 -2.99
CA ILE A 228 -1.35 7.47 -4.20
C ILE A 228 -2.49 6.48 -3.95
N SER A 229 -2.38 5.75 -2.84
CA SER A 229 -3.34 4.74 -2.42
C SER A 229 -4.74 5.32 -2.19
N HIS A 230 -4.81 6.48 -1.53
CA HIS A 230 -6.06 7.19 -1.26
C HIS A 230 -6.69 7.69 -2.56
N ILE A 231 -5.95 8.45 -3.35
CA ILE A 231 -6.44 9.01 -4.62
C ILE A 231 -6.95 7.90 -5.56
N THR A 232 -6.23 6.78 -5.66
CA THR A 232 -6.66 5.65 -6.51
C THR A 232 -7.97 5.03 -6.01
N ARG A 233 -8.19 4.91 -4.69
CA ARG A 233 -9.47 4.43 -4.16
C ARG A 233 -10.61 5.43 -4.35
N VAL A 234 -10.35 6.73 -4.21
CA VAL A 234 -11.35 7.77 -4.53
C VAL A 234 -11.75 7.71 -6.00
N MET A 235 -10.79 7.56 -6.91
CA MET A 235 -11.06 7.37 -8.34
C MET A 235 -11.89 6.09 -8.61
N PHE A 236 -11.61 5.00 -7.90
CA PHE A 236 -12.40 3.77 -7.99
C PHE A 236 -13.85 4.01 -7.51
N TRP A 237 -14.03 4.70 -6.38
CA TRP A 237 -15.36 5.04 -5.88
C TRP A 237 -16.12 5.94 -6.84
N ILE A 238 -15.46 6.93 -7.46
CA ILE A 238 -16.08 7.72 -8.53
C ILE A 238 -16.57 6.80 -9.65
N HIS A 239 -15.79 5.81 -10.08
CA HIS A 239 -16.20 4.89 -11.15
C HIS A 239 -17.47 4.10 -10.77
N ILE A 240 -17.55 3.59 -9.53
CA ILE A 240 -18.76 2.95 -9.00
C ILE A 240 -19.94 3.93 -8.98
N LEU A 241 -19.74 5.14 -8.45
CA LEU A 241 -20.81 6.14 -8.33
C LEU A 241 -21.31 6.61 -9.70
N CYS A 242 -20.41 6.79 -10.68
CA CYS A 242 -20.75 7.09 -12.07
C CYS A 242 -21.71 6.05 -12.63
N TYR A 243 -21.36 4.76 -12.46
CA TYR A 243 -22.18 3.67 -12.96
C TYR A 243 -23.53 3.62 -12.22
N LEU A 244 -23.55 3.67 -10.89
CA LEU A 244 -24.79 3.63 -10.09
C LEU A 244 -25.76 4.77 -10.41
N THR A 245 -25.27 5.88 -10.95
CA THR A 245 -26.06 7.07 -11.26
C THR A 245 -26.23 7.32 -12.76
N ASP A 246 -25.85 6.35 -13.61
CA ASP A 246 -25.89 6.43 -15.08
C ASP A 246 -25.26 7.73 -15.62
N THR A 247 -24.03 7.99 -15.18
CA THR A 247 -23.29 9.20 -15.53
C THR A 247 -22.60 9.07 -16.89
N SER A 248 -22.69 10.11 -17.73
CA SER A 248 -21.97 10.14 -19.02
C SER A 248 -20.45 10.06 -18.84
N TRP A 249 -19.75 9.48 -19.82
CA TRP A 249 -18.30 9.35 -19.77
C TRP A 249 -17.57 10.69 -19.65
N GLU A 250 -18.06 11.77 -20.27
CA GLU A 250 -17.44 13.10 -20.17
C GLU A 250 -17.49 13.63 -18.72
N THR A 251 -18.61 13.42 -18.05
CA THR A 251 -18.82 13.82 -16.65
C THR A 251 -17.99 12.95 -15.72
N GLU A 252 -17.95 11.64 -15.95
CA GLU A 252 -17.07 10.73 -15.24
C GLU A 252 -15.60 11.16 -15.39
N LYS A 253 -15.13 11.33 -16.62
CA LYS A 253 -13.76 11.73 -16.94
C LYS A 253 -13.40 13.03 -16.23
N ALA A 254 -14.28 14.03 -16.23
CA ALA A 254 -14.05 15.28 -15.50
C ALA A 254 -13.95 15.09 -13.98
N THR A 255 -14.78 14.21 -13.41
CA THR A 255 -14.73 13.86 -11.99
C THR A 255 -13.46 13.07 -11.65
N GLN A 256 -13.01 12.18 -12.54
CA GLN A 256 -11.77 11.42 -12.38
C GLN A 256 -10.53 12.33 -12.37
N TYR A 257 -10.48 13.36 -13.23
CA TYR A 257 -9.42 14.36 -13.14
C TYR A 257 -9.51 15.23 -11.89
N ALA A 258 -10.72 15.54 -11.42
CA ALA A 258 -10.90 16.23 -10.14
C ALA A 258 -10.29 15.41 -9.00
N ALA A 259 -10.61 14.12 -8.91
CA ALA A 259 -10.00 13.21 -7.93
C ALA A 259 -8.50 13.04 -8.12
N PHE A 260 -8.01 12.95 -9.36
CA PHE A 260 -6.58 12.80 -9.60
C PHE A 260 -5.76 13.93 -8.96
N ILE A 261 -6.26 15.17 -9.00
CA ILE A 261 -5.52 16.34 -8.51
C ILE A 261 -5.84 16.77 -7.07
N HIS A 262 -6.97 16.31 -6.49
CA HIS A 262 -7.56 16.97 -5.32
C HIS A 262 -6.60 17.13 -4.13
N ASP A 263 -5.75 16.14 -3.89
CA ASP A 263 -4.80 16.08 -2.77
C ASP A 263 -3.32 16.31 -3.19
N LEU A 264 -3.02 16.54 -4.48
CA LEU A 264 -1.63 16.63 -4.99
C LEU A 264 -0.84 17.84 -4.49
N CYS A 265 -1.53 18.87 -4.02
CA CYS A 265 -0.95 20.11 -3.51
C CYS A 265 -1.01 20.23 -1.98
N ARG A 266 -1.17 19.12 -1.26
CA ARG A 266 -1.00 19.10 0.19
C ARG A 266 0.46 19.34 0.59
N LYS A 267 0.67 20.15 1.62
CA LYS A 267 2.02 20.42 2.16
C LYS A 267 2.42 19.38 3.20
N ASP A 268 1.44 18.90 3.96
CA ASP A 268 1.63 17.91 5.01
C ASP A 268 0.37 17.01 5.20
N ASN A 269 0.45 16.11 6.18
CA ASN A 269 -0.59 15.10 6.44
C ASN A 269 -1.63 15.57 7.48
N ARG A 270 -1.74 16.87 7.77
CA ARG A 270 -2.77 17.40 8.68
C ARG A 270 -4.13 17.42 8.00
N MET A 271 -5.18 17.21 8.79
CA MET A 271 -6.56 17.17 8.32
C MET A 271 -7.14 18.56 8.01
N GLU A 272 -6.57 19.63 8.58
CA GLU A 272 -7.14 20.99 8.60
C GLU A 272 -6.59 21.93 7.50
N GLU A 273 -5.80 21.42 6.55
CA GLU A 273 -5.32 22.24 5.44
C GLU A 273 -6.47 22.48 4.44
N GLU A 274 -7.23 23.57 4.52
CA GLU A 274 -8.34 23.83 3.58
C GLU A 274 -7.91 24.43 2.22
N GLU A 275 -6.66 24.85 2.10
CA GLU A 275 -6.17 25.58 0.93
C GLU A 275 -5.72 24.68 -0.23
N HIS A 276 -5.40 23.41 0.03
CA HIS A 276 -4.78 22.50 -0.95
C HIS A 276 -5.62 22.32 -2.23
N GLY A 277 -6.95 22.34 -2.15
CA GLY A 277 -7.82 22.29 -3.33
C GLY A 277 -7.68 23.54 -4.22
N SER A 278 -7.52 24.72 -3.61
CA SER A 278 -7.27 25.97 -4.36
C SER A 278 -5.88 25.97 -5.00
N SER A 279 -4.87 25.49 -4.28
CA SER A 279 -3.52 25.28 -4.82
C SER A 279 -3.53 24.27 -5.97
N ALA A 280 -4.25 23.15 -5.84
CA ALA A 280 -4.35 22.15 -6.91
C ALA A 280 -4.95 22.73 -8.19
N VAL A 281 -6.02 23.53 -8.11
CA VAL A 281 -6.59 24.20 -9.29
C VAL A 281 -5.62 25.23 -9.88
N LYS A 282 -4.88 25.96 -9.05
CA LYS A 282 -3.88 26.92 -9.51
C LYS A 282 -2.76 26.23 -10.29
N GLU A 283 -2.22 25.13 -9.78
CA GLU A 283 -1.08 24.42 -10.38
C GLU A 283 -1.50 23.56 -11.57
N TYR A 284 -2.67 22.91 -11.52
CA TYR A 284 -3.15 21.97 -12.55
C TYR A 284 -4.24 22.54 -13.47
N GLY A 285 -4.56 23.84 -13.38
CA GLY A 285 -5.66 24.44 -14.14
C GLY A 285 -5.52 24.30 -15.66
N ASP A 286 -4.32 24.48 -16.20
CA ASP A 286 -4.04 24.29 -17.63
C ASP A 286 -3.99 22.82 -18.03
N PHE A 287 -3.57 21.94 -17.12
CA PHE A 287 -3.66 20.50 -17.31
C PHE A 287 -5.13 20.07 -17.44
N LEU A 288 -6.02 20.55 -16.55
CA LEU A 288 -7.46 20.28 -16.65
C LEU A 288 -8.03 20.77 -17.98
N ARG A 289 -7.74 22.01 -18.38
CA ARG A 289 -8.25 22.60 -19.64
C ARG A 289 -7.92 21.75 -20.88
N LYS A 290 -6.77 21.07 -20.89
CA LYS A 290 -6.34 20.19 -22.00
C LYS A 290 -7.01 18.81 -21.98
N LYS A 291 -7.59 18.40 -20.86
CA LYS A 291 -8.02 17.02 -20.61
C LYS A 291 -9.53 16.84 -20.54
N ILE A 292 -10.28 17.90 -20.20
CA ILE A 292 -11.74 17.85 -20.00
C ILE A 292 -12.47 18.88 -20.86
N PRO A 293 -13.75 18.63 -21.21
CA PRO A 293 -14.57 19.58 -21.96
C PRO A 293 -14.71 20.93 -21.23
N GLU A 294 -14.70 22.04 -22.00
CA GLU A 294 -14.75 23.40 -21.45
C GLU A 294 -16.03 23.64 -20.61
N ASN A 295 -17.17 23.08 -21.03
CA ASN A 295 -18.44 23.19 -20.29
C ASN A 295 -18.42 22.51 -18.91
N LEU A 296 -17.47 21.60 -18.65
CA LEU A 296 -17.28 20.94 -17.35
C LEU A 296 -16.12 21.51 -16.54
N LEU A 297 -15.29 22.38 -17.14
CA LEU A 297 -14.04 22.87 -16.53
C LEU A 297 -14.28 23.61 -15.22
N GLN A 298 -15.22 24.56 -15.20
CA GLN A 298 -15.50 25.32 -13.97
C GLN A 298 -16.11 24.43 -12.89
N SER A 299 -16.96 23.49 -13.28
CA SER A 299 -17.56 22.52 -12.36
C SER A 299 -16.49 21.62 -11.71
N CYS A 300 -15.53 21.13 -12.50
CA CYS A 300 -14.38 20.35 -12.03
C CYS A 300 -13.50 21.17 -11.07
N LYS A 301 -13.15 22.41 -11.42
CA LYS A 301 -12.39 23.31 -10.54
C LYS A 301 -13.11 23.56 -9.22
N ASN A 302 -14.41 23.82 -9.26
CA ASN A 302 -15.21 24.01 -8.05
C ASN A 302 -15.24 22.72 -7.20
N ALA A 303 -15.42 21.55 -7.81
CA ALA A 303 -15.36 20.28 -7.09
C ALA A 303 -14.04 20.15 -6.31
N VAL A 304 -12.90 20.42 -6.95
CA VAL A 304 -11.57 20.37 -6.30
C VAL A 304 -11.41 21.43 -5.21
N ILE A 305 -11.84 22.67 -5.43
CA ILE A 305 -11.70 23.75 -4.44
C ILE A 305 -12.53 23.49 -3.18
N TYR A 306 -13.73 22.92 -3.32
CA TYR A 306 -14.71 22.80 -2.26
C TYR A 306 -14.88 21.37 -1.71
N HIS A 307 -14.04 20.42 -2.11
CA HIS A 307 -14.11 19.04 -1.59
C HIS A 307 -13.73 18.98 -0.10
N CYS A 308 -12.70 19.74 0.32
CA CYS A 308 -12.17 19.72 1.69
C CYS A 308 -12.87 20.68 2.65
N LYS A 309 -13.69 21.60 2.13
CA LYS A 309 -14.42 22.61 2.92
C LYS A 309 -15.75 22.06 3.41
N ASP A 310 -16.34 22.66 4.43
CA ASP A 310 -17.71 22.35 4.83
C ASP A 310 -18.71 22.58 3.69
N ASP A 311 -19.82 21.83 3.71
CA ASP A 311 -20.87 21.93 2.68
C ASP A 311 -21.46 23.34 2.57
N GLY A 312 -21.50 24.08 3.69
CA GLY A 312 -21.92 25.48 3.72
C GLY A 312 -21.04 26.42 2.89
N GLY A 313 -19.77 26.05 2.67
CA GLY A 313 -18.82 26.82 1.87
C GLY A 313 -18.90 26.57 0.37
N CYS A 314 -19.62 25.53 -0.09
CA CYS A 314 -19.77 25.25 -1.52
C CYS A 314 -20.85 26.16 -2.14
N PRO A 315 -20.52 26.99 -3.16
CA PRO A 315 -21.46 27.93 -3.75
C PRO A 315 -22.56 27.25 -4.58
N ASP A 316 -22.30 26.04 -5.10
CA ASP A 316 -23.27 25.25 -5.86
C ASP A 316 -23.36 23.83 -5.29
N LYS A 317 -24.28 23.65 -4.33
CA LYS A 317 -24.55 22.36 -3.70
C LYS A 317 -25.22 21.35 -4.65
N ASN A 318 -25.71 21.79 -5.81
CA ASN A 318 -26.29 20.92 -6.83
C ASN A 318 -25.25 20.45 -7.86
N ASN A 319 -24.01 20.95 -7.77
CA ASN A 319 -22.92 20.53 -8.62
C ASN A 319 -22.66 19.01 -8.49
N ARG A 320 -22.91 18.28 -9.57
CA ARG A 320 -22.78 16.82 -9.62
C ARG A 320 -21.35 16.33 -9.41
N LEU A 321 -20.35 16.98 -10.03
CA LEU A 321 -18.93 16.61 -9.89
C LEU A 321 -18.46 16.77 -8.45
N TRP A 322 -18.90 17.85 -7.78
CA TRP A 322 -18.62 18.10 -6.38
C TRP A 322 -19.23 17.02 -5.48
N LYS A 323 -20.52 16.69 -5.66
CA LYS A 323 -21.17 15.60 -4.90
C LYS A 323 -20.43 14.28 -5.08
N MET A 324 -20.08 13.92 -6.32
CA MET A 324 -19.39 12.66 -6.62
C MET A 324 -17.99 12.60 -6.00
N LEU A 325 -17.17 13.64 -6.17
CA LEU A 325 -15.83 13.71 -5.58
C LEU A 325 -15.90 13.62 -4.05
N LYS A 326 -16.80 14.39 -3.44
CA LYS A 326 -16.90 14.48 -1.98
C LYS A 326 -17.46 13.21 -1.34
N ASP A 327 -18.41 12.55 -1.99
CA ASP A 327 -18.94 11.27 -1.52
C ASP A 327 -17.91 10.14 -1.72
N ALA A 328 -17.16 10.13 -2.82
CA ALA A 328 -16.07 9.17 -3.03
C ALA A 328 -14.93 9.32 -2.02
N ASP A 329 -14.51 10.56 -1.72
CA ASP A 329 -13.55 10.86 -0.67
C ASP A 329 -14.08 10.45 0.72
N ALA A 330 -15.35 10.75 1.01
CA ALA A 330 -16.01 10.35 2.25
C ALA A 330 -16.09 8.82 2.41
N LEU A 331 -16.35 8.07 1.34
CA LEU A 331 -16.34 6.60 1.36
C LEU A 331 -14.94 6.07 1.70
N ASP A 332 -13.88 6.66 1.15
CA ASP A 332 -12.50 6.24 1.44
C ASP A 332 -12.06 6.49 2.89
N ARG A 333 -12.84 7.22 3.69
CA ARG A 333 -12.62 7.33 5.14
C ARG A 333 -12.76 5.99 5.88
N GLY A 334 -13.33 4.97 5.23
CA GLY A 334 -13.28 3.59 5.72
C GLY A 334 -11.86 3.11 6.08
N ARG A 335 -10.81 3.73 5.50
CA ARG A 335 -9.41 3.48 5.86
C ARG A 335 -9.04 3.87 7.29
N PHE A 336 -9.81 4.75 7.93
CA PHE A 336 -9.54 5.26 9.28
C PHE A 336 -10.38 4.57 10.37
N GLY A 337 -11.44 3.88 9.98
CA GLY A 337 -12.34 3.19 10.91
C GLY A 337 -13.61 2.70 10.25
N CYS A 338 -14.38 1.90 11.00
CA CYS A 338 -15.65 1.37 10.54
C CYS A 338 -16.66 2.48 10.19
N PRO A 339 -17.59 2.24 9.26
CA PRO A 339 -18.66 3.18 8.94
C PRO A 339 -19.43 3.67 10.18
N ASN A 340 -19.88 4.92 10.14
CA ASN A 340 -20.65 5.60 11.19
C ASN A 340 -19.93 5.72 12.55
N THR A 341 -18.61 5.50 12.59
CA THR A 341 -17.75 5.88 13.73
C THR A 341 -17.17 7.28 13.52
N SER A 342 -16.55 7.85 14.56
CA SER A 342 -15.92 9.19 14.48
C SER A 342 -14.79 9.29 13.44
N LYS A 343 -14.19 8.17 13.05
CA LYS A 343 -13.08 8.12 12.08
C LYS A 343 -13.53 7.68 10.68
N GLY A 344 -14.52 6.79 10.57
CA GLY A 344 -14.97 6.21 9.31
C GLY A 344 -15.85 7.12 8.45
N CYS A 345 -16.45 6.53 7.41
CA CYS A 345 -17.44 7.19 6.57
C CYS A 345 -18.75 7.39 7.36
N ASN A 346 -19.25 8.62 7.43
CA ASN A 346 -20.58 8.91 7.97
C ASN A 346 -21.59 8.93 6.83
N VAL A 347 -22.40 7.87 6.70
CA VAL A 347 -23.31 7.70 5.56
C VAL A 347 -24.42 8.76 5.50
N LYS A 348 -24.70 9.42 6.63
CA LYS A 348 -25.69 10.50 6.71
C LYS A 348 -25.24 11.76 5.96
N LEU A 349 -23.93 11.89 5.72
CA LEU A 349 -23.33 13.03 5.02
C LEU A 349 -23.08 12.77 3.53
N LEU A 350 -23.45 11.59 3.01
CA LEU A 350 -23.39 11.33 1.57
C LEU A 350 -24.51 12.12 0.86
N ARG A 351 -24.18 12.70 -0.30
CA ARG A 351 -24.93 13.77 -0.97
C ARG A 351 -25.67 13.31 -2.22
N LEU A 352 -25.22 12.24 -2.87
CA LEU A 352 -25.89 11.69 -4.05
C LEU A 352 -27.25 11.09 -3.68
N ASP A 353 -28.25 11.31 -4.54
CA ASP A 353 -29.63 10.90 -4.27
C ASP A 353 -29.80 9.38 -4.14
N ILE A 354 -28.92 8.59 -4.76
CA ILE A 354 -28.89 7.13 -4.59
C ILE A 354 -28.71 6.71 -3.13
N PHE A 355 -28.11 7.56 -2.28
CA PHE A 355 -27.88 7.29 -0.87
C PHE A 355 -29.06 7.69 0.04
N GLN A 356 -30.18 8.13 -0.55
CA GLN A 356 -31.46 8.15 0.15
C GLN A 356 -31.87 6.72 0.56
N ASP A 357 -31.48 5.71 -0.22
CA ASP A 357 -31.44 4.32 0.24
C ASP A 357 -30.29 4.14 1.24
N ARG A 358 -30.65 4.12 2.53
CA ARG A 358 -29.70 3.94 3.63
C ARG A 358 -29.03 2.57 3.62
N LYS A 359 -29.71 1.54 3.13
CA LYS A 359 -29.14 0.20 3.03
C LYS A 359 -28.03 0.18 1.99
N LEU A 360 -28.24 0.82 0.83
CA LEU A 360 -27.19 0.99 -0.18
C LEU A 360 -26.01 1.80 0.38
N ALA A 361 -26.29 2.93 1.04
CA ALA A 361 -25.25 3.79 1.61
C ALA A 361 -24.36 3.04 2.63
N ASP A 362 -24.97 2.29 3.55
CA ASP A 362 -24.26 1.48 4.54
C ASP A 362 -23.42 0.38 3.87
N ARG A 363 -23.97 -0.32 2.85
CA ARG A 363 -23.25 -1.39 2.16
C ARG A 363 -22.07 -0.87 1.34
N CYS A 364 -22.20 0.28 0.67
CA CYS A 364 -21.09 0.94 0.01
C CYS A 364 -19.99 1.36 1.01
N ALA A 365 -20.36 1.90 2.17
CA ALA A 365 -19.39 2.31 3.19
C ALA A 365 -18.62 1.12 3.79
N TRP A 366 -19.29 -0.01 4.02
CA TRP A 366 -18.63 -1.24 4.47
C TRP A 366 -17.68 -1.79 3.40
N LEU A 367 -18.11 -1.86 2.14
CA LEU A 367 -17.23 -2.26 1.04
C LEU A 367 -16.01 -1.33 0.93
N ALA A 368 -16.17 -0.01 1.13
CA ALA A 368 -15.07 0.95 1.14
C ALA A 368 -14.07 0.69 2.26
N CYS A 369 -14.57 0.39 3.46
CA CYS A 369 -13.74 -0.02 4.58
C CYS A 369 -12.94 -1.28 4.24
N SER A 370 -13.58 -2.33 3.73
CA SER A 370 -12.90 -3.59 3.41
C SER A 370 -11.88 -3.44 2.28
N LEU A 371 -12.22 -2.71 1.22
CA LEU A 371 -11.30 -2.42 0.11
C LEU A 371 -10.08 -1.61 0.56
N ALA A 372 -10.26 -0.61 1.43
CA ALA A 372 -9.15 0.17 1.96
C ALA A 372 -8.17 -0.71 2.74
N HIS A 373 -8.67 -1.62 3.58
CA HIS A 373 -7.82 -2.55 4.34
C HIS A 373 -7.15 -3.60 3.45
N THR A 374 -7.85 -4.16 2.46
CA THR A 374 -7.26 -5.14 1.52
C THR A 374 -6.14 -4.52 0.70
N THR A 375 -6.27 -3.25 0.31
CA THR A 375 -5.29 -2.53 -0.53
C THR A 375 -4.27 -1.72 0.27
N HIS A 376 -4.31 -1.77 1.60
CA HIS A 376 -3.44 -0.95 2.46
C HIS A 376 -1.95 -1.20 2.23
N TYR A 377 -1.56 -2.45 2.00
CA TYR A 377 -0.18 -2.85 1.74
C TYR A 377 0.12 -3.10 0.25
N THR A 378 -0.73 -2.64 -0.66
CA THR A 378 -0.47 -2.76 -2.10
C THR A 378 0.80 -1.99 -2.47
N LYS A 379 1.69 -2.63 -3.23
CA LYS A 379 2.83 -1.95 -3.85
C LYS A 379 2.36 -1.21 -5.09
N TRP A 380 2.24 0.11 -4.98
CA TRP A 380 1.80 0.97 -6.08
C TRP A 380 2.96 1.25 -7.06
N SER A 381 2.73 0.95 -8.33
CA SER A 381 3.58 1.27 -9.49
C SER A 381 3.02 2.46 -10.26
N GLU A 382 3.58 2.76 -11.43
CA GLU A 382 3.02 3.78 -12.33
C GLU A 382 1.64 3.40 -12.91
N ASN A 383 1.22 2.13 -12.80
CA ASN A 383 -0.13 1.71 -13.17
C ASN A 383 -0.93 1.33 -11.92
N THR A 384 -1.24 2.35 -11.11
CA THR A 384 -1.95 2.19 -9.83
C THR A 384 -3.30 1.51 -9.98
N PHE A 385 -3.98 1.73 -11.11
CA PHE A 385 -5.26 1.10 -11.45
C PHE A 385 -5.14 -0.43 -11.58
N MET A 386 -4.11 -0.90 -12.28
CA MET A 386 -3.81 -2.32 -12.38
C MET A 386 -3.35 -2.90 -11.03
N ASP A 387 -2.56 -2.15 -10.26
CA ASP A 387 -2.13 -2.58 -8.94
C ASP A 387 -3.29 -2.73 -7.95
N PHE A 388 -4.33 -1.90 -8.08
CA PHE A 388 -5.58 -2.03 -7.32
C PHE A 388 -6.26 -3.38 -7.60
N LYS A 389 -6.49 -3.73 -8.88
CA LYS A 389 -7.03 -5.04 -9.30
C LYS A 389 -6.16 -6.19 -8.79
N LYS A 390 -4.83 -6.09 -8.96
CA LYS A 390 -3.88 -7.12 -8.50
C LYS A 390 -3.91 -7.31 -6.99
N GLY A 391 -4.01 -6.23 -6.21
CA GLY A 391 -4.10 -6.29 -4.76
C GLY A 391 -5.31 -7.10 -4.28
N ILE A 392 -6.48 -6.82 -4.87
CA ILE A 392 -7.73 -7.57 -4.60
C ILE A 392 -7.57 -9.04 -4.99
N LEU A 393 -7.08 -9.31 -6.21
CA LEU A 393 -6.92 -10.67 -6.73
C LEU A 393 -5.96 -11.50 -5.87
N LYS A 394 -4.86 -10.93 -5.39
CA LYS A 394 -3.92 -11.59 -4.46
C LYS A 394 -4.62 -11.97 -3.16
N GLY A 395 -5.41 -11.06 -2.59
CA GLY A 395 -6.19 -11.31 -1.38
C GLY A 395 -7.17 -12.48 -1.53
N LEU A 396 -7.94 -12.48 -2.61
CA LEU A 396 -8.90 -13.55 -2.92
C LEU A 396 -8.20 -14.91 -3.12
N LYS A 397 -7.08 -14.95 -3.85
CA LYS A 397 -6.28 -16.17 -4.03
C LYS A 397 -5.73 -16.70 -2.70
N ALA A 398 -5.24 -15.82 -1.83
CA ALA A 398 -4.71 -16.20 -0.52
C ALA A 398 -5.77 -16.80 0.40
N ILE A 399 -6.95 -16.19 0.43
CA ILE A 399 -8.10 -16.72 1.14
C ILE A 399 -8.46 -18.12 0.63
N ARG A 400 -8.56 -18.31 -0.69
CA ARG A 400 -8.91 -19.61 -1.29
C ARG A 400 -7.86 -20.69 -1.00
N ARG A 401 -6.56 -20.35 -1.08
CA ARG A 401 -5.45 -21.29 -0.82
C ARG A 401 -5.47 -21.81 0.61
N ASN A 402 -5.81 -20.96 1.57
CA ASN A 402 -5.64 -21.26 2.98
C ASN A 402 -6.89 -21.85 3.66
N ASP A 403 -7.98 -22.06 2.92
CA ASP A 403 -9.24 -22.67 3.39
C ASP A 403 -9.80 -22.01 4.67
N ILE A 404 -9.72 -20.68 4.71
CA ILE A 404 -10.10 -19.84 5.87
C ILE A 404 -11.61 -19.53 5.90
N LEU A 405 -12.30 -19.88 4.83
CA LEU A 405 -13.69 -19.51 4.59
C LEU A 405 -14.61 -20.70 4.72
N ASP A 406 -15.83 -20.41 5.18
CA ASP A 406 -16.93 -21.35 5.05
C ASP A 406 -17.15 -21.68 3.55
N PRO A 407 -17.63 -22.90 3.21
CA PRO A 407 -17.74 -23.36 1.82
C PRO A 407 -18.48 -22.39 0.88
N GLU A 408 -19.47 -21.67 1.41
CA GLU A 408 -20.22 -20.65 0.67
C GLU A 408 -19.34 -19.48 0.23
N TYR A 409 -18.57 -18.90 1.15
CA TYR A 409 -17.67 -17.78 0.83
C TYR A 409 -16.50 -18.22 -0.05
N THR A 410 -16.04 -19.47 0.06
CA THR A 410 -15.04 -20.05 -0.86
C THR A 410 -15.55 -20.06 -2.30
N LYS A 411 -16.84 -20.37 -2.51
CA LYS A 411 -17.47 -20.30 -3.83
C LYS A 411 -17.54 -18.87 -4.38
N ILE A 412 -17.85 -17.89 -3.53
CA ILE A 412 -17.85 -16.46 -3.91
C ILE A 412 -16.45 -16.02 -4.31
N ALA A 413 -15.44 -16.31 -3.50
CA ALA A 413 -14.04 -16.01 -3.81
C ALA A 413 -13.62 -16.62 -5.16
N GLY A 414 -13.99 -17.89 -5.42
CA GLY A 414 -13.74 -18.57 -6.68
C GLY A 414 -14.37 -17.85 -7.88
N LYS A 415 -15.63 -17.42 -7.76
CA LYS A 415 -16.30 -16.63 -8.81
C LYS A 415 -15.57 -15.32 -9.07
N CYS A 416 -15.23 -14.57 -8.02
CA CYS A 416 -14.50 -13.30 -8.14
C CYS A 416 -13.16 -13.50 -8.85
N ILE A 417 -12.40 -14.54 -8.48
CA ILE A 417 -11.10 -14.85 -9.10
C ILE A 417 -11.27 -15.09 -10.60
N ASN A 418 -12.28 -15.86 -11.02
CA ASN A 418 -12.51 -16.14 -12.43
C ASN A 418 -12.80 -14.85 -13.20
N TYR A 419 -13.80 -14.08 -12.77
CA TYR A 419 -14.16 -12.81 -13.44
C TYR A 419 -13.01 -11.80 -13.48
N LEU A 420 -12.18 -11.73 -12.45
CA LEU A 420 -11.02 -10.83 -12.40
C LEU A 420 -9.81 -11.34 -13.21
N SER A 421 -9.78 -12.64 -13.55
CA SER A 421 -8.67 -13.23 -14.32
C SER A 421 -8.96 -13.28 -15.83
N ASP A 422 -10.23 -13.20 -16.23
CA ASP A 422 -10.70 -13.31 -17.62
C ASP A 422 -10.57 -12.00 -18.44
N SER A 423 -9.71 -11.05 -18.02
CA SER A 423 -9.54 -9.73 -18.67
C SER A 423 -8.11 -9.21 -18.63
#